data_AF-A0A917ISB2-F1
#
_entry.id   AF-A0A917ISB2-F1
#
_cell.length_a   1.000
_cell.length_b   1.000
_cell.length_c   1.000
_cell.angle_alpha   90.00
_cell.angle_beta   90.00
_cell.angle_gamma   90.00
#
_symmetry.space_group_name_H-M   'P 1'
#
loop_
_entity.id
_entity.type
_entity.pdbx_description
1 polymer ?
#
loop_
_entity_poly.entity_id
_entity_poly.type
_entity_poly.pdbx_seq_one_letter_code
_entity_poly.pdbx_strand_id
1 'polypeptide(L)' 'MGGGCDRNPVHITVATYIANSESISAASLQLGHSSERITEQHYIMRDVFAPDMSALLQAFGNPQQAGVEI' A
#
# COMPACT_ATOMS: atom_id res chain seq x y z
N MET A 1 -15.92 14.50 -0.67
CA MET A 1 -15.14 13.26 -0.48
C MET A 1 -15.76 12.18 -1.36
N GLY A 2 -15.13 11.84 -2.48
CA GLY A 2 -15.63 10.83 -3.41
C GLY A 2 -14.88 10.93 -4.73
N GLY A 3 -13.94 10.01 -4.98
CA GLY A 3 -13.06 10.04 -6.16
C GLY A 3 -12.39 8.70 -6.40
N GLY A 4 -13.18 7.62 -6.32
CA GLY A 4 -12.72 6.24 -6.35
C GLY A 4 -12.73 5.56 -7.72
N CYS A 5 -13.07 6.24 -8.82
CA CYS A 5 -13.44 5.55 -10.07
C CYS A 5 -12.52 5.81 -11.28
N ASP A 6 -11.68 6.86 -11.29
CA ASP A 6 -10.86 7.25 -12.47
C ASP A 6 -9.34 7.06 -12.25
N ARG A 7 -8.93 6.22 -11.30
CA ARG A 7 -7.51 5.96 -11.04
C ARG A 7 -6.99 4.86 -11.98
N ASN A 8 -6.07 5.18 -12.88
CA ASN A 8 -5.45 4.19 -13.77
C ASN A 8 -4.44 3.31 -12.99
N PRO A 9 -4.70 2.00 -12.82
CA PRO A 9 -3.85 1.11 -12.01
C PRO A 9 -2.45 0.93 -12.61
N VAL A 10 -2.32 1.06 -13.93
CA VAL A 10 -1.01 0.98 -14.62
C VAL A 10 -0.14 2.16 -14.23
N HIS A 11 -0.71 3.37 -14.20
CA HIS A 11 0.02 4.58 -13.80
C HIS A 11 0.48 4.49 -12.35
N ILE A 12 -0.36 3.99 -11.44
CA ILE A 12 -0.01 3.83 -10.03
C ILE A 12 1.16 2.85 -9.87
N THR A 13 1.10 1.70 -10.56
CA THR A 13 2.14 0.66 -10.46
C THR A 13 3.48 1.16 -10.98
N VAL A 14 3.50 1.78 -12.17
CA VAL A 14 4.71 2.33 -12.79
C VAL A 14 5.28 3.48 -11.95
N ALA A 15 4.44 4.41 -11.51
CA ALA A 15 4.86 5.53 -10.67
C ALA A 15 5.47 5.06 -9.35
N THR A 16 4.84 4.08 -8.70
CA THR A 16 5.33 3.50 -7.45
C THR A 16 6.68 2.80 -7.66
N TYR A 17 6.84 2.04 -8.75
CA TYR A 17 8.11 1.37 -9.05
C TYR A 17 9.26 2.36 -9.29
N ILE A 18 9.03 3.39 -10.11
CA ILE A 18 10.05 4.41 -10.42
C ILE A 18 10.38 5.24 -9.17
N ALA A 19 9.37 5.58 -8.36
CA ALA A 19 9.59 6.31 -7.12
C ALA A 19 10.42 5.53 -6.10
N ASN A 20 10.28 4.20 -6.05
CA ASN A 20 11.07 3.34 -5.17
C ASN A 20 12.49 3.08 -5.70
N SER A 21 12.69 3.05 -7.01
CA SER A 21 13.99 2.73 -7.63
C SER A 21 14.87 3.94 -7.88
N GLU A 22 14.29 5.08 -8.24
CA GLU A 22 15.01 6.30 -8.61
C GLU A 22 14.58 7.48 -7.74
N SER A 23 13.41 8.06 -8.02
CA SER A 23 12.87 9.22 -7.30
C SER A 23 11.45 9.57 -7.76
N ILE A 24 10.76 10.37 -6.94
CA ILE A 24 9.42 10.93 -7.27
C ILE A 24 9.50 11.89 -8.46
N SER A 25 10.62 12.59 -8.62
CA SER A 25 10.87 13.50 -9.75
C SER A 25 10.87 12.77 -11.09
N ALA A 26 11.63 11.67 -11.19
CA ALA A 26 11.66 10.82 -12.37
C ALA A 26 10.28 10.22 -12.69
N ALA A 27 9.55 9.77 -11.67
CA ALA A 27 8.18 9.27 -11.83
C ALA A 27 7.22 10.37 -12.34
N SER A 28 7.34 11.60 -11.85
CA SER A 28 6.52 12.73 -12.30
C SER A 28 6.78 13.10 -13.77
N LEU A 29 8.04 13.01 -14.19
CA LEU A 29 8.47 13.30 -15.56
C LEU A 29 7.96 12.23 -16.53
N GLN A 30 8.00 10.95 -16.14
CA GLN A 30 7.48 9.83 -16.93
C GLN A 30 5.95 9.89 -17.14
N LEU A 31 5.21 10.39 -16.16
CA LEU A 31 3.75 10.52 -16.23
C LEU A 31 3.31 11.85 -16.88
N GLY A 32 4.25 12.77 -17.13
CA GLY A 32 3.96 14.09 -17.67
C GLY A 32 3.21 14.99 -16.69
N HIS A 33 3.41 14.82 -15.37
CA HIS A 33 2.76 15.67 -14.38
C HIS A 33 3.54 16.97 -14.18
N SER A 34 2.82 18.09 -14.19
CA SER A 34 3.40 19.42 -13.96
C SER A 34 3.92 19.64 -12.54
N SER A 35 3.61 18.74 -11.60
CA SER A 35 4.06 18.82 -10.21
C SER A 35 4.25 17.44 -9.60
N GLU A 36 5.41 17.23 -8.98
CA GLU A 36 5.77 16.02 -8.24
C GLU A 36 4.78 15.69 -7.12
N ARG A 37 4.19 16.73 -6.52
CA ARG A 37 3.21 16.60 -5.44
C ARG A 37 1.95 15.84 -5.88
N ILE A 38 1.56 15.93 -7.16
CA ILE A 38 0.42 15.17 -7.71
C ILE A 38 0.79 13.68 -7.81
N THR A 39 2.00 13.38 -8.27
CA THR A 39 2.53 12.01 -8.34
C THR A 39 2.61 11.39 -6.95
N GLU A 40 3.16 12.11 -5.98
CA GLU A 40 3.29 11.65 -4.60
C GLU A 40 1.94 11.32 -3.95
N GLN A 41 0.93 12.16 -4.12
CA GLN A 41 -0.36 11.99 -3.44
C GLN A 41 -1.25 10.92 -4.07
N HIS A 42 -1.23 10.79 -5.40
CA HIS A 42 -2.25 10.02 -6.11
C HIS A 42 -1.70 8.73 -6.75
N TYR A 43 -0.40 8.67 -7.02
CA TYR A 43 0.19 7.61 -7.84
C TYR A 43 1.27 6.81 -7.13
N ILE A 44 1.78 7.26 -5.98
CA ILE A 44 2.68 6.47 -5.14
C ILE A 44 1.87 5.70 -4.11
N MET A 45 1.94 4.37 -4.15
CA MET A 45 1.42 3.54 -3.07
C MET A 45 2.33 3.71 -1.86
N ARG A 46 1.73 4.06 -0.71
CA ARG A 46 2.44 4.02 0.57
C ARG A 46 2.72 2.57 0.92
N ASP A 47 3.97 2.28 1.25
CA ASP A 47 4.33 1.04 1.89
C ASP A 47 3.72 1.05 3.29
N VAL A 48 2.55 0.44 3.42
CA VAL A 48 1.98 0.15 4.73
C VAL A 48 2.75 -1.06 5.21
N PHE A 49 3.78 -0.81 6.02
CA PHE A 49 4.49 -1.86 6.75
C PHE A 49 3.47 -2.57 7.63
N ALA A 50 2.90 -3.67 7.10
CA ALA A 50 1.97 -4.49 7.84
C ALA A 50 2.82 -5.29 8.84
N PRO A 51 2.69 -5.04 10.16
CA PRO A 51 3.37 -5.88 11.13
C PRO A 51 2.92 -7.32 10.95
N ASP A 52 3.84 -8.27 11.11
CA ASP A 52 3.52 -9.69 11.04
C ASP A 52 2.52 -10.03 12.16
N MET A 53 1.24 -10.17 11.79
CA MET A 53 0.14 -10.48 12.72
C MET A 53 -0.13 -11.99 12.79
N SER A 54 0.77 -12.82 12.24
CA SER A 54 0.61 -14.28 12.20
C SER A 54 0.44 -14.85 13.62
N ALA A 55 1.22 -14.34 14.58
CA ALA A 55 1.16 -14.73 15.99
C ALA A 55 -0.19 -14.40 16.65
N LEU A 56 -0.79 -13.25 16.35
CA LEU A 56 -2.11 -12.87 16.87
C LEU A 56 -3.21 -13.76 16.26
N LEU A 57 -3.16 -13.99 14.95
CA LEU A 57 -4.13 -14.83 14.26
C LEU A 57 -4.07 -16.29 14.75
N GLN A 58 -2.86 -16.80 15.02
CA GLN A 58 -2.64 -18.14 15.61
C GLN A 58 -3.29 -18.28 16.99
N ALA A 59 -3.24 -17.24 17.83
CA ALA A 59 -3.83 -17.24 19.16
C ALA A 59 -5.38 -17.30 19.13
N PHE A 60 -6.01 -16.64 18.16
CA PHE A 60 -7.47 -16.72 17.98
C PHE A 60 -7.94 -18.03 17.34
N GLY A 61 -7.07 -18.67 16.55
CA GLY A 61 -7.38 -19.91 15.83
C GLY A 61 -7.23 -21.20 16.64
N ASN A 62 -6.78 -21.14 17.91
CA ASN A 62 -6.55 -22.32 18.74
C ASN A 62 -7.72 -22.56 19.73
N PRO A 63 -8.74 -23.36 19.39
CA PRO A 63 -9.87 -23.66 20.29
C PRO A 63 -9.51 -24.54 21.52
N GLN A 64 -8.25 -24.96 21.66
CA GLN A 64 -7.82 -25.96 22.65
C GLN A 64 -7.59 -25.42 24.08
N GLN A 65 -7.97 -24.17 24.38
CA GLN A 65 -7.99 -23.64 25.76
C GLN A 65 -9.38 -23.68 26.43
N ALA A 66 -10.40 -24.29 25.79
CA ALA A 66 -11.66 -24.64 26.45
C ALA A 66 -11.56 -25.97 27.24
N GLY A 67 -10.46 -26.18 27.94
CA GLY A 67 -10.20 -27.33 28.80
C GLY A 67 -9.98 -26.90 30.24
N VAL A 68 -11.02 -26.36 30.88
CA VAL A 68 -11.06 -26.07 32.31
C VAL A 68 -12.39 -26.63 32.85
N GLU A 69 -12.24 -27.61 33.76
CA GLU A 69 -13.23 -28.25 34.67
C GLU A 69 -14.07 -29.42 34.13
N ILE A 70 -13.68 -30.65 34.55
CA ILE A 70 -14.59 -31.71 35.02
C ILE A 70 -14.11 -32.14 36.40
#